data_AF-A0A973H5V9-F1
#
_entry.id   AF-A0A973H5V9-F1
#
_cell.length_a   1.000
_cell.length_b   1.000
_cell.length_c   1.000
_cell.angle_alpha   90.00
_cell.angle_beta   90.00
_cell.angle_gamma   90.00
#
_symmetry.space_group_name_H-M   'P 1'
#
loop_
_entity.id
_entity.type
_entity.pdbx_description
1 polymer ?
#
loop_
_entity_poly.entity_id
_entity_poly.type
_entity_poly.pdbx_seq_one_letter_code
_entity_poly.pdbx_strand_id
1 'polypeptide(L)'
;MPELVFFSGTMDCGKSTLALQIEHNRSARGLQGMIFTRDDRAGEGKLSSRLGLVTDAVEVEDGQDLYAYLVDHLSQGGRADYVIADEAQFLAPGQIDQLARVVDDLGLDVYAFGITTDFRSKLFPGSQRLVELADRVEVLQVEALCWCGARATHNA
;
A
#
# COMPACT_ATOMS: atom_id res chain seq x y z
N MET A 1 -1.84 8.01 17.80
CA MET A 1 -0.55 7.33 17.59
C MET A 1 -0.52 6.99 16.12
N PRO A 2 0.60 7.20 15.43
CA PRO A 2 0.78 6.73 14.06
C PRO A 2 0.52 5.22 13.99
N GLU A 3 -0.09 4.74 12.92
CA GLU A 3 -0.46 3.33 12.75
C GLU A 3 0.04 2.78 11.41
N LEU A 4 0.43 1.50 11.41
CA LEU A 4 0.53 0.68 10.21
C LEU A 4 -0.83 0.02 9.95
N VAL A 5 -1.55 0.50 8.93
CA VAL A 5 -2.85 -0.03 8.54
C VAL A 5 -2.71 -0.82 7.24
N PHE A 6 -3.09 -2.10 7.27
CA PHE A 6 -3.16 -2.94 6.08
C PHE A 6 -4.60 -3.06 5.56
N PHE A 7 -4.87 -2.41 4.44
CA PHE A 7 -6.11 -2.56 3.68
C PHE A 7 -6.00 -3.75 2.72
N SER A 8 -6.72 -4.81 3.04
CA SER A 8 -6.78 -6.03 2.26
C SER A 8 -8.08 -6.16 1.48
N GLY A 9 -8.03 -6.91 0.39
CA GLY A 9 -9.21 -7.34 -0.35
C GLY A 9 -8.82 -8.09 -1.61
N THR A 10 -9.79 -8.64 -2.33
CA THR A 10 -9.53 -9.31 -3.62
C THR A 10 -9.07 -8.32 -4.67
N MET A 11 -8.70 -8.79 -5.86
CA MET A 11 -8.69 -7.91 -7.03
C MET A 11 -10.08 -7.24 -7.16
N ASP A 12 -10.09 -6.00 -7.64
CA ASP A 12 -11.30 -5.25 -8.03
C ASP A 12 -12.18 -4.70 -6.91
N CYS A 13 -11.78 -4.88 -5.66
CA CYS A 13 -12.43 -4.24 -4.51
C CYS A 13 -12.03 -2.76 -4.29
N GLY A 14 -11.39 -2.11 -5.26
CA GLY A 14 -11.11 -0.67 -5.20
C GLY A 14 -9.95 -0.24 -4.30
N LYS A 15 -8.98 -1.11 -3.99
CA LYS A 15 -7.75 -0.80 -3.21
C LYS A 15 -7.07 0.51 -3.63
N SER A 16 -6.57 0.57 -4.86
CA SER A 16 -5.86 1.74 -5.38
C SER A 16 -6.77 2.98 -5.47
N THR A 17 -8.09 2.82 -5.62
CA THR A 17 -9.03 3.95 -5.54
C THR A 17 -9.05 4.54 -4.13
N LEU A 18 -9.13 3.71 -3.09
CA LEU A 18 -9.10 4.18 -1.71
C LEU A 18 -7.73 4.81 -1.38
N ALA A 19 -6.63 4.22 -1.83
CA ALA A 19 -5.28 4.80 -1.69
C ALA A 19 -5.23 6.23 -2.26
N LEU A 20 -5.67 6.40 -3.50
CA LEU A 20 -5.72 7.71 -4.16
C LEU A 20 -6.71 8.68 -3.50
N GLN A 21 -7.80 8.18 -2.91
CA GLN A 21 -8.72 9.01 -2.14
C GLN A 21 -8.10 9.50 -0.83
N ILE A 22 -7.32 8.66 -0.13
CA ILE A 22 -6.54 9.07 1.05
C ILE A 22 -5.54 10.15 0.65
N GLU A 23 -4.79 9.93 -0.43
CA GLU A 23 -3.83 10.90 -0.96
C GLU A 23 -4.51 12.24 -1.28
N HIS A 24 -5.62 12.21 -2.01
CA HIS A 24 -6.35 13.42 -2.37
C HIS A 24 -6.86 14.19 -1.14
N ASN A 25 -7.44 13.48 -0.17
CA ASN A 25 -7.99 14.11 1.04
C ASN A 25 -6.91 14.78 1.89
N ARG A 26 -5.74 14.14 2.02
CA ARG A 26 -4.62 14.65 2.82
C ARG A 26 -3.88 15.77 2.11
N SER A 27 -3.61 15.63 0.81
CA SER A 27 -3.01 16.69 -0.01
C SER A 27 -3.87 17.95 -0.11
N ALA A 28 -5.20 17.82 -0.20
CA ALA A 28 -6.13 18.94 -0.13
C ALA A 28 -6.07 19.73 1.19
N ARG A 29 -5.46 19.16 2.24
CA ARG A 29 -5.20 19.81 3.53
C ARG A 29 -3.76 20.29 3.69
N GLY A 30 -2.94 20.23 2.64
CA GLY A 30 -1.54 20.68 2.66
C GLY A 30 -0.56 19.69 3.31
N LEU A 31 -0.98 18.42 3.46
CA LEU A 31 -0.09 17.32 3.83
C LEU A 31 0.55 16.72 2.57
N GLN A 32 1.73 16.12 2.70
CA GLN A 32 2.47 15.50 1.60
C GLN A 32 2.70 14.02 1.89
N GLY A 33 2.24 13.15 1.00
CA GLY A 33 2.47 11.71 1.10
C GLY A 33 3.75 11.27 0.39
N MET A 34 4.41 10.24 0.93
CA MET A 34 5.32 9.40 0.15
C MET A 34 4.55 8.17 -0.34
N ILE A 35 4.47 7.97 -1.65
CA ILE A 35 3.73 6.84 -2.23
C ILE A 35 4.73 5.86 -2.81
N PHE A 36 4.72 4.63 -2.30
CA PHE A 36 5.43 3.49 -2.85
C PHE A 36 4.46 2.60 -3.60
N THR A 37 4.92 2.04 -4.72
CA THR A 37 4.21 1.00 -5.45
C THR A 37 5.21 -0.01 -5.97
N ARG A 38 4.72 -1.21 -6.31
CA ARG A 38 5.53 -2.23 -6.96
C ARG A 38 4.70 -3.00 -7.96
N ASP A 39 5.20 -3.13 -9.18
CA ASP A 39 4.54 -3.84 -10.27
C ASP A 39 3.14 -3.27 -10.61
N ASP A 40 2.96 -1.94 -10.52
CA ASP A 40 1.69 -1.31 -10.94
C ASP A 40 1.50 -1.43 -12.45
N ARG A 41 0.27 -1.78 -12.83
CA ARG A 41 -0.17 -1.97 -14.22
C ARG A 41 -0.12 -0.72 -15.10
N ALA A 42 -0.02 0.48 -14.55
CA ALA A 42 0.11 1.73 -15.32
C ALA A 42 1.55 2.04 -15.76
N GLY A 43 2.52 1.21 -15.35
CA GLY A 43 3.92 1.38 -15.66
C GLY A 43 4.72 2.00 -14.51
N GLU A 44 6.03 2.05 -14.69
CA GLU A 44 6.99 2.43 -13.65
C GLU A 44 6.69 3.81 -13.04
N GLY A 45 6.67 3.85 -11.70
CA GLY A 45 6.59 5.11 -10.94
C GLY A 45 5.21 5.75 -10.92
N LYS A 46 4.15 4.98 -11.14
CA LYS A 46 2.77 5.47 -11.08
C LYS A 46 1.86 4.52 -10.32
N LEU A 47 1.00 5.10 -9.50
CA LEU A 47 -0.12 4.41 -8.85
C LEU A 47 -1.40 4.67 -9.65
N SER A 48 -2.14 3.63 -10.03
CA SER A 48 -3.34 3.79 -10.88
C SER A 48 -4.58 2.99 -10.44
N SER A 49 -5.74 3.66 -10.38
CA SER A 49 -7.02 2.99 -10.12
C SER A 49 -7.75 2.57 -11.40
N ARG A 50 -8.69 1.61 -11.26
CA ARG A 50 -9.55 1.17 -12.38
C ARG A 50 -10.55 2.23 -12.83
N LEU A 51 -10.72 3.28 -12.03
CA LEU A 51 -11.59 4.42 -12.31
C LEU A 51 -10.84 5.57 -13.03
N GLY A 52 -9.58 5.35 -13.45
CA GLY A 52 -8.82 6.32 -14.23
C GLY A 52 -8.10 7.39 -13.41
N LEU A 53 -8.10 7.28 -12.08
CA LEU A 53 -7.25 8.12 -11.22
C LEU A 53 -5.80 7.63 -11.27
N VAL A 54 -4.85 8.57 -11.32
CA VAL A 54 -3.41 8.30 -11.37
C VAL A 54 -2.66 9.34 -10.54
N THR A 55 -1.60 8.92 -9.85
CA THR A 55 -0.62 9.82 -9.21
C THR A 55 0.79 9.26 -9.39
N ASP A 56 1.78 10.13 -9.25
CA ASP A 56 3.19 9.72 -9.23
C ASP A 56 3.49 8.93 -7.96
N ALA A 57 4.33 7.92 -8.08
CA ALA A 57 4.76 7.04 -7.01
C ALA A 57 6.23 6.66 -7.19
N VAL A 58 6.86 6.20 -6.12
CA VAL A 58 8.19 5.60 -6.14
C VAL A 58 8.01 4.10 -6.44
N GLU A 59 8.53 3.66 -7.58
CA GLU A 59 8.63 2.23 -7.89
C GLU A 59 9.65 1.59 -6.95
N VAL A 60 9.24 0.54 -6.26
CA VAL A 60 10.09 -0.17 -5.30
C VAL A 60 10.81 -1.32 -5.98
N GLU A 61 12.14 -1.26 -6.02
CA GLU A 61 12.97 -2.33 -6.53
C GLU A 61 13.25 -3.42 -5.48
N ASP A 62 13.76 -4.55 -5.97
CA ASP A 62 14.26 -5.62 -5.11
C ASP A 62 15.46 -5.14 -4.26
N GLY A 63 15.33 -5.32 -2.94
CA GLY A 63 16.39 -4.94 -2.00
C GLY A 63 16.47 -3.44 -1.70
N GLN A 64 15.61 -2.61 -2.29
CA GLN A 64 15.52 -1.20 -1.93
C GLN A 64 15.08 -1.04 -0.46
N ASP A 65 15.80 -0.20 0.28
CA ASP A 65 15.49 0.13 1.67
C ASP A 65 14.54 1.34 1.72
N LEU A 66 13.27 1.07 2.02
CA LEU A 66 12.22 2.08 2.05
C LEU A 66 12.40 3.08 3.19
N TYR A 67 12.92 2.61 4.32
CA TYR A 67 13.16 3.43 5.49
C TYR A 67 14.30 4.42 5.21
N ALA A 68 15.42 3.92 4.69
CA ALA A 68 16.56 4.77 4.32
C ALA A 68 16.18 5.79 3.24
N TYR A 69 15.42 5.37 2.23
CA TYR A 69 14.91 6.26 1.19
C TYR A 69 14.11 7.44 1.78
N LEU A 70 13.21 7.16 2.71
CA LEU A 70 12.39 8.19 3.35
C LEU A 70 13.22 9.11 4.27
N VAL A 71 14.16 8.55 5.03
CA VAL A 71 15.08 9.32 5.88
C VAL A 71 15.94 10.26 5.03
N ASP A 72 16.46 9.80 3.90
CA ASP A 72 17.27 10.62 3.00
C ASP A 72 16.45 11.76 2.39
N HIS A 73 15.20 11.49 1.95
CA HIS A 73 14.29 12.51 1.46
C HIS A 73 14.02 13.61 2.50
N LEU A 74 13.72 13.22 3.74
CA LEU A 74 13.49 14.16 4.84
C LEU A 74 14.76 14.95 5.19
N SER A 75 15.93 14.30 5.19
CA SER A 75 17.22 14.93 5.52
C SER A 75 17.66 15.95 4.47
N GLN A 76 17.21 15.80 3.22
CA GLN A 76 17.46 16.76 2.14
C GLN A 76 16.48 17.95 2.15
N GLY A 77 15.63 18.07 3.18
CA GLY A 77 14.62 19.11 3.30
C GLY A 77 13.31 18.80 2.58
N GLY A 78 13.15 17.56 2.11
CA GLY A 78 11.85 17.04 1.68
C GLY A 78 10.89 16.91 2.87
N ARG A 79 9.60 16.73 2.56
CA ARG A 79 8.55 16.52 3.55
C ARG A 79 7.75 15.29 3.20
N ALA A 80 7.36 14.55 4.24
CA ALA A 80 6.41 13.45 4.19
C ALA A 80 5.65 13.45 5.53
N ASP A 81 4.34 13.57 5.47
CA ASP A 81 3.44 13.54 6.63
C ASP A 81 2.77 12.17 6.81
N TYR A 82 2.87 11.28 5.81
CA TYR A 82 2.37 9.90 5.81
C TYR A 82 2.97 9.12 4.63
N VAL A 83 2.81 7.79 4.66
CA VAL A 83 3.21 6.87 3.59
C VAL A 83 2.01 6.09 3.09
N ILE A 84 1.95 5.88 1.77
CA ILE A 84 1.07 4.92 1.12
C ILE A 84 1.94 3.87 0.45
N ALA A 85 1.64 2.58 0.61
CA ALA A 85 2.28 1.49 -0.10
C ALA A 85 1.19 0.68 -0.83
N ASP A 86 1.07 0.83 -2.15
CA ASP A 86 0.15 -0.01 -2.95
C ASP A 86 0.86 -1.26 -3.46
N GLU A 87 0.05 -2.27 -3.81
CA GLU A 87 0.50 -3.60 -4.24
C GLU A 87 1.51 -4.23 -3.25
N ALA A 88 1.30 -3.96 -1.96
CA ALA A 88 2.22 -4.30 -0.88
C ALA A 88 2.46 -5.81 -0.71
N GLN A 89 1.63 -6.65 -1.32
CA GLN A 89 1.86 -8.09 -1.39
C GLN A 89 3.16 -8.47 -2.11
N PHE A 90 3.65 -7.60 -3.01
CA PHE A 90 4.87 -7.82 -3.77
C PHE A 90 6.13 -7.31 -3.04
N LEU A 91 5.97 -6.58 -1.94
CA LEU A 91 7.09 -6.19 -1.11
C LEU A 91 7.67 -7.38 -0.36
N ALA A 92 8.99 -7.37 -0.20
CA ALA A 92 9.67 -8.38 0.61
C ALA A 92 9.31 -8.22 2.10
N PRO A 93 9.31 -9.29 2.92
CA PRO A 93 9.04 -9.17 4.36
C PRO A 93 9.91 -8.12 5.06
N GLY A 94 11.19 -8.00 4.69
CA GLY A 94 12.08 -6.97 5.22
C GLY A 94 11.69 -5.54 4.84
N GLN A 95 11.04 -5.34 3.69
CA GLN A 95 10.48 -4.03 3.31
C GLN A 95 9.23 -3.71 4.14
N ILE A 96 8.45 -4.72 4.53
CA ILE A 96 7.35 -4.53 5.48
C ILE A 96 7.88 -4.19 6.88
N ASP A 97 8.96 -4.83 7.33
CA ASP A 97 9.63 -4.46 8.58
C ASP A 97 10.09 -2.99 8.56
N GLN A 98 10.62 -2.52 7.42
CA GLN A 98 10.99 -1.11 7.23
C GLN A 98 9.79 -0.17 7.29
N LEU A 99 8.63 -0.55 6.73
CA LEU A 99 7.39 0.23 6.86
C LEU A 99 6.91 0.32 8.31
N ALA A 100 6.98 -0.77 9.08
CA ALA A 100 6.67 -0.72 10.52
C ALA A 100 7.62 0.24 11.26
N ARG A 101 8.92 0.21 10.93
CA ARG A 101 9.89 1.18 11.47
C ARG A 101 9.59 2.63 11.09
N VAL A 102 9.00 2.89 9.93
CA VAL A 102 8.56 4.26 9.58
C VAL A 102 7.49 4.75 10.57
N VAL A 103 6.58 3.87 11.01
CA VAL A 103 5.59 4.20 12.04
C VAL A 103 6.27 4.46 13.38
N ASP A 104 7.09 3.51 13.84
CA ASP A 104 7.68 3.53 15.18
C ASP A 104 8.76 4.61 15.35
N ASP A 105 9.70 4.70 14.40
CA ASP A 105 10.89 5.55 14.51
C ASP A 105 10.61 6.97 14.00
N LEU A 106 9.81 7.13 12.93
CA LEU A 106 9.55 8.44 12.30
C LEU A 106 8.20 9.05 12.70
N GLY A 107 7.31 8.27 13.31
CA GLY A 107 6.00 8.74 13.74
C GLY A 107 5.06 9.10 12.60
N LEU A 108 5.16 8.41 11.45
CA LEU A 108 4.35 8.65 10.26
C LEU A 108 3.30 7.54 10.10
N ASP A 109 2.05 7.90 9.75
CA ASP A 109 1.04 6.90 9.38
C ASP A 109 1.49 6.15 8.12
N VAL A 110 1.32 4.82 8.10
CA VAL A 110 1.57 3.99 6.91
C VAL A 110 0.30 3.27 6.49
N TYR A 111 -0.13 3.51 5.25
CA TYR A 111 -1.29 2.86 4.64
C TYR A 111 -0.84 1.86 3.57
N ALA A 112 -0.84 0.58 3.91
CA ALA A 112 -0.52 -0.50 2.99
C ALA A 112 -1.79 -1.04 2.33
N PHE A 113 -1.75 -1.27 1.02
CA PHE A 113 -2.83 -1.83 0.23
C PHE A 113 -2.33 -3.06 -0.50
N GLY A 114 -3.08 -4.16 -0.45
CA GLY A 114 -2.69 -5.36 -1.18
C GLY A 114 -3.70 -6.49 -1.14
N ILE A 115 -3.45 -7.53 -1.93
CA ILE A 115 -4.19 -8.80 -1.85
C ILE A 115 -3.50 -9.74 -0.84
N THR A 116 -4.27 -10.56 -0.11
CA THR A 116 -3.68 -11.46 0.89
C THR A 116 -3.08 -12.71 0.26
N THR A 117 -3.77 -13.33 -0.69
CA THR A 117 -3.39 -14.62 -1.27
C THR A 117 -3.32 -14.60 -2.79
N ASP A 118 -2.45 -15.46 -3.34
CA ASP A 118 -2.41 -15.79 -4.76
C ASP A 118 -3.64 -16.62 -5.19
N PHE A 119 -3.72 -16.94 -6.49
CA PHE A 119 -4.81 -17.74 -7.07
C PHE A 119 -4.88 -19.19 -6.54
N ARG A 120 -3.83 -19.65 -5.84
CA ARG A 120 -3.77 -20.98 -5.19
C ARG A 120 -4.13 -20.89 -3.71
N SER A 121 -4.64 -19.74 -3.26
CA SER A 121 -4.97 -19.47 -1.86
C SER A 121 -3.74 -19.60 -0.94
N LYS A 122 -2.55 -19.26 -1.43
CA LYS A 122 -1.33 -19.14 -0.62
C LYS A 122 -1.07 -17.68 -0.32
N LEU A 123 -0.77 -17.36 0.94
CA LEU A 123 -0.43 -16.00 1.33
C LEU A 123 0.79 -15.52 0.56
N PHE A 124 0.75 -14.27 0.11
CA PHE A 124 1.95 -13.59 -0.33
C PHE A 124 2.86 -13.32 0.87
N PRO A 125 4.20 -13.43 0.73
CA PRO A 125 5.12 -13.15 1.83
C PRO A 125 4.98 -11.75 2.43
N GLY A 126 4.83 -10.71 1.59
CA GLY A 126 4.60 -9.34 2.05
C GLY A 126 3.29 -9.20 2.83
N SER A 127 2.20 -9.74 2.29
CA SER A 127 0.90 -9.72 2.96
C SER A 127 0.87 -10.53 4.25
N GLN A 128 1.56 -11.67 4.30
CA GLN A 128 1.73 -12.42 5.54
C GLN A 128 2.41 -11.55 6.59
N ARG A 129 3.51 -10.87 6.22
CA ARG A 129 4.23 -10.01 7.15
C ARG A 129 3.41 -8.80 7.61
N LEU A 130 2.60 -8.22 6.72
CA LEU A 130 1.66 -7.16 7.06
C LEU A 130 0.61 -7.62 8.07
N VAL A 131 0.07 -8.84 7.92
CA VAL A 131 -0.87 -9.40 8.90
C VAL A 131 -0.21 -9.64 10.27
N GLU A 132 1.08 -9.95 10.30
CA GLU A 132 1.83 -10.13 11.54
C GLU A 132 2.15 -8.82 12.27
N LEU A 133 2.33 -7.71 11.54
CA LEU A 133 2.85 -6.45 12.07
C LEU A 133 1.85 -5.29 12.13
N ALA A 134 0.86 -5.25 11.25
CA ALA A 134 -0.04 -4.10 11.17
C ALA A 134 -0.82 -3.93 12.47
N ASP A 135 -0.93 -2.70 12.95
CA ASP A 135 -1.80 -2.34 14.08
C ASP A 135 -3.26 -2.68 13.76
N ARG A 136 -3.63 -2.53 12.48
CA ARG A 136 -4.98 -2.81 11.98
C ARG A 136 -4.95 -3.47 10.61
N VAL A 137 -5.76 -4.51 10.46
CA VAL A 137 -6.05 -5.14 9.17
C VAL A 137 -7.51 -4.86 8.82
N GLU A 138 -7.73 -4.10 7.76
CA GLU A 138 -9.05 -3.67 7.29
C GLU A 138 -9.39 -4.38 5.99
N VAL A 139 -10.56 -5.02 5.91
CA VAL A 139 -11.04 -5.61 4.65
C VAL A 139 -11.91 -4.57 3.94
N LEU A 140 -11.57 -4.27 2.69
CA LEU A 140 -12.37 -3.36 1.87
C LEU A 140 -13.79 -3.88 1.69
N GLN A 141 -14.75 -2.97 1.84
CA GLN A 141 -16.18 -3.28 1.82
C GLN A 141 -16.75 -3.35 0.40
N VAL A 142 -16.03 -2.83 -0.61
CA VAL A 142 -16.46 -2.92 -2.00
C VAL A 142 -16.29 -4.37 -2.45
N GLU A 143 -17.41 -5.02 -2.74
CA GLU A 143 -17.43 -6.42 -3.12
C GLU A 143 -17.02 -6.57 -4.59
N ALA A 144 -15.87 -7.20 -4.82
CA ALA A 144 -15.59 -7.76 -6.14
C ALA A 144 -16.58 -8.91 -6.40
N LEU A 145 -16.95 -9.09 -7.66
CA LEU A 145 -17.90 -10.13 -8.06
C LEU A 145 -17.17 -11.33 -8.66
N CYS A 146 -17.57 -12.52 -8.23
CA CYS A 146 -17.22 -13.78 -8.87
C CYS A 146 -17.91 -13.87 -10.24
N TRP A 147 -17.43 -14.75 -11.11
CA TRP A 147 -18.07 -15.06 -12.40
C TRP A 147 -19.53 -15.51 -12.25
N CYS A 148 -19.92 -16.03 -11.08
CA CYS A 148 -21.31 -16.40 -10.78
C CYS A 148 -22.19 -15.22 -10.29
N GLY A 149 -21.64 -14.01 -10.15
CA GLY A 149 -22.33 -12.81 -9.67
C GLY A 149 -22.43 -12.69 -8.14
N ALA A 150 -22.00 -13.70 -7.39
CA ALA A 150 -21.86 -13.59 -5.93
C ALA A 150 -20.57 -12.87 -5.54
N ARG A 151 -20.47 -12.44 -4.27
CA ARG A 151 -19.25 -11.84 -3.71
C ARG A 151 -18.04 -12.76 -3.88
N ALA A 152 -16.98 -12.23 -4.49
CA ALA A 152 -15.70 -12.89 -4.57
C ALA A 152 -15.00 -12.88 -3.20
N THR A 153 -14.45 -14.02 -2.82
CA THR A 153 -13.66 -14.18 -1.58
C THR A 153 -12.22 -14.56 -1.86
N HIS A 154 -11.91 -14.97 -3.10
CA HIS A 154 -10.59 -15.42 -3.54
C HIS A 154 -10.29 -14.82 -4.90
N ASN A 155 -9.00 -14.72 -5.21
CA ASN A 155 -8.51 -14.34 -6.53
C ASN A 155 -8.49 -15.60 -7.43
N ALA A 156 -8.92 -15.46 -8.68
CA ALA A 156 -8.99 -16.53 -9.67
C ALA A 156 -8.29 -16.11 -10.97
#